data_AF-A0A426YNS7-F1
#
_entry.id   AF-A0A426YNS7-F1
#
_cell.length_a   1.000
_cell.length_b   1.000
_cell.length_c   1.000
_cell.angle_alpha   90.00
_cell.angle_beta   90.00
_cell.angle_gamma   90.00
#
_symmetry.space_group_name_H-M   'P 1'
#
loop_
_entity.id
_entity.type
_entity.pdbx_description
1 polymer ?
#
loop_
_entity_poly.entity_id
_entity_poly.type
_entity_poly.pdbx_seq_one_letter_code
_entity_poly.pdbx_strand_id
1 'polypeptide(L)'
;MFLSAHYSGEDLVPKFRNGEYWKKVFGPVFIYLNSTMDGTDPQLLWDDAKRQTLIEVESWPYEFPVSEDFPKCDQRGSVSGRLLVRDKYDFFSYLPCID
;
A
#
# COMPACT_ATOMS: atom_id res chain seq x y z
N MET A 1 -0.94 -12.02 3.40
CA MET A 1 -1.90 -11.74 4.50
C MET A 1 -2.44 -10.34 4.29
N PHE A 2 -3.76 -10.17 4.14
CA PHE A 2 -4.37 -8.83 3.94
C PHE A 2 -4.70 -8.10 5.25
N LEU A 3 -4.83 -8.85 6.34
CA LEU A 3 -5.00 -8.35 7.69
C LEU A 3 -4.34 -9.37 8.65
N SER A 4 -3.58 -8.88 9.61
CA SER A 4 -2.93 -9.69 10.64
C SER A 4 -2.65 -8.84 11.88
N ALA A 5 -2.63 -9.45 13.06
CA ALA A 5 -2.13 -8.83 14.30
C ALA A 5 -0.60 -8.75 14.36
N HIS A 6 0.11 -9.18 13.30
CA HIS A 6 1.57 -9.26 13.26
C HIS A 6 2.21 -7.88 13.51
N TYR A 7 2.92 -7.75 14.64
CA TYR A 7 3.51 -6.50 15.17
C TYR A 7 2.54 -5.41 15.64
N SER A 8 1.24 -5.52 15.34
CA SER A 8 0.22 -4.53 15.72
C SER A 8 -0.57 -4.92 16.97
N GLY A 9 -0.58 -6.21 17.34
CA GLY A 9 -1.38 -6.74 18.45
C GLY A 9 -2.88 -6.79 18.15
N GLU A 10 -3.65 -7.41 19.04
CA GLU A 10 -5.10 -7.61 18.91
C GLU A 10 -5.91 -6.30 18.89
N ASP A 11 -5.35 -5.20 19.41
CA ASP A 11 -6.06 -3.93 19.51
C ASP A 11 -6.19 -3.19 18.19
N LEU A 12 -5.33 -3.49 17.22
CA LEU A 12 -5.37 -2.92 15.88
C LEU A 12 -6.08 -3.82 14.86
N VAL A 13 -6.52 -5.01 15.28
CA VAL A 13 -7.43 -5.85 14.50
C VAL A 13 -8.84 -5.23 14.59
N PRO A 14 -9.53 -5.00 13.47
CA PRO A 14 -10.91 -4.51 13.49
C PRO A 14 -11.83 -5.39 14.36
N LYS A 15 -12.39 -4.79 15.41
CA LYS A 15 -13.37 -5.41 16.32
C LYS A 15 -14.74 -4.86 15.98
N PHE A 16 -15.58 -5.64 15.31
CA PHE A 16 -16.94 -5.24 14.94
C PHE A 16 -17.93 -5.63 16.02
N ARG A 17 -18.78 -4.69 16.43
CA ARG A 17 -19.86 -4.97 17.39
C ARG A 17 -21.14 -5.38 16.67
N ASN A 18 -22.06 -5.98 17.42
CA ASN A 18 -23.33 -6.44 16.86
C ASN A 18 -24.13 -5.23 16.31
N GLY A 19 -24.47 -5.27 15.01
CA GLY A 19 -25.21 -4.21 14.32
C GLY A 19 -24.37 -3.13 13.62
N GLU A 20 -23.05 -3.17 13.71
CA GLU A 20 -22.19 -2.23 12.97
C GLU A 20 -22.03 -2.66 11.51
N TYR A 21 -22.58 -1.88 10.57
CA TYR A 21 -22.36 -2.10 9.15
C TYR A 21 -20.93 -1.68 8.78
N TRP A 22 -20.15 -2.62 8.26
CA TRP A 22 -18.81 -2.36 7.76
C TRP A 22 -18.58 -3.06 6.44
N LYS A 23 -17.75 -2.45 5.59
CA LYS A 23 -17.32 -3.03 4.33
C LYS A 23 -15.89 -2.59 4.03
N LYS A 24 -15.07 -3.53 3.59
CA LYS A 24 -13.69 -3.27 3.17
C LYS A 24 -13.36 -4.12 1.95
N VAL A 25 -12.87 -3.49 0.89
CA VAL A 25 -12.33 -4.19 -0.27
C VAL A 25 -10.82 -4.32 -0.11
N PHE A 26 -10.31 -5.54 -0.30
CA PHE A 26 -8.87 -5.81 -0.39
C PHE A 26 -8.49 -6.05 -1.84
N GLY A 27 -7.41 -5.41 -2.28
CA GLY A 27 -6.94 -5.48 -3.66
C GLY A 27 -7.53 -4.40 -4.57
N PRO A 28 -7.56 -4.63 -5.90
CA PRO A 28 -7.11 -5.84 -6.58
C PRO A 28 -5.62 -6.12 -6.34
N VAL A 29 -5.24 -7.40 -6.35
CA VAL A 29 -3.84 -7.82 -6.30
C VAL A 29 -3.44 -8.30 -7.68
N PHE A 30 -2.37 -7.71 -8.19
CA PHE A 30 -1.74 -8.12 -9.43
C PHE A 30 -0.52 -8.99 -9.10
N ILE A 31 -0.40 -10.14 -9.77
CA ILE A 31 0.75 -11.03 -9.66
C ILE A 31 1.35 -11.17 -11.05
N TYR A 32 2.59 -10.74 -11.20
CA TYR A 32 3.34 -10.86 -12.43
C TYR A 32 4.30 -12.04 -12.36
N LEU A 33 4.31 -12.85 -13.43
CA LEU A 33 5.21 -13.97 -13.58
C LEU A 33 5.88 -13.87 -14.95
N ASN A 34 7.21 -13.79 -14.97
CA ASN A 34 7.99 -13.80 -16.18
C ASN A 34 9.00 -14.95 -16.19
N SER A 35 9.53 -15.23 -17.37
CA SER A 35 10.50 -16.31 -17.60
C SER A 35 11.49 -15.92 -18.70
N THR A 36 12.62 -16.63 -18.75
CA THR A 36 13.68 -16.44 -19.75
C THR A 36 14.23 -17.80 -20.15
N MET A 37 14.98 -17.85 -21.25
CA MET A 37 15.60 -19.10 -21.73
C MET A 37 16.78 -19.51 -20.83
N ASP A 38 17.16 -20.78 -20.89
CA ASP A 38 18.32 -21.26 -20.12
C ASP A 38 19.62 -20.59 -20.59
N GLY A 39 20.44 -20.16 -19.63
CA GLY A 39 21.71 -19.46 -19.88
C GLY A 39 21.59 -17.96 -20.15
N THR A 40 20.37 -17.41 -20.17
CA THR A 40 20.17 -15.95 -20.24
C THR A 40 20.44 -15.31 -18.87
N ASP A 41 20.91 -14.06 -18.87
CA ASP A 41 21.18 -13.32 -17.62
C ASP A 41 19.87 -13.13 -16.81
N PRO A 42 19.79 -13.66 -15.57
CA PRO A 42 18.63 -13.49 -14.69
C PRO A 42 18.28 -12.03 -14.40
N GLN A 43 19.24 -11.11 -14.53
CA GLN A 43 19.02 -9.67 -14.36
C GLN A 43 17.92 -9.13 -15.30
N LEU A 44 17.75 -9.75 -16.47
CA LEU A 44 16.69 -9.38 -17.42
C LEU A 44 15.29 -9.59 -16.84
N LEU A 45 15.08 -10.63 -16.01
CA LEU A 45 13.79 -10.88 -15.36
C LEU A 45 13.45 -9.78 -14.36
N TRP A 46 14.45 -9.30 -13.63
CA TRP A 46 14.29 -8.21 -12.67
C TRP A 46 14.00 -6.88 -13.37
N ASP A 47 14.73 -6.58 -14.43
CA ASP A 47 14.52 -5.35 -15.21
C ASP A 47 13.15 -5.34 -15.87
N ASP A 48 12.71 -6.49 -16.36
CA ASP A 48 11.38 -6.68 -16.91
C ASP A 48 10.27 -6.52 -15.83
N ALA A 49 10.44 -7.12 -14.66
CA ALA A 49 9.51 -6.96 -13.54
C ALA A 49 9.41 -5.49 -13.06
N LYS A 50 10.53 -4.74 -13.05
CA LYS A 50 10.52 -3.30 -12.77
C LYS A 50 9.72 -2.52 -13.81
N ARG A 51 9.88 -2.83 -15.10
CA ARG A 51 9.09 -2.19 -16.17
C ARG A 51 7.59 -2.48 -16.00
N GLN A 52 7.23 -3.74 -15.74
CA GLN A 52 5.84 -4.10 -15.47
C GLN A 52 5.29 -3.32 -14.27
N THR A 53 6.07 -3.19 -13.20
CA THR A 53 5.66 -2.46 -11.99
C THR A 53 5.27 -1.01 -12.29
N LEU A 54 6.01 -0.32 -13.16
CA LEU A 54 5.67 1.05 -13.55
C LEU A 54 4.33 1.12 -14.29
N ILE A 55 4.08 0.20 -15.20
CA ILE A 55 2.80 0.10 -15.93
C ILE A 55 1.64 -0.11 -14.96
N GLU A 56 1.79 -1.02 -13.99
CA GLU A 56 0.72 -1.32 -13.03
C GLU A 56 0.47 -0.21 -12.01
N VAL A 57 1.51 0.56 -11.65
CA VAL A 57 1.35 1.76 -10.81
C VAL A 57 0.54 2.82 -11.54
N GLU A 58 0.82 3.05 -12.83
CA GLU A 58 0.08 4.00 -13.66
C GLU A 58 -1.34 3.53 -14.01
N SER A 59 -1.54 2.20 -14.08
CA SER A 59 -2.85 1.59 -14.36
C SER A 59 -3.80 1.62 -13.17
N TRP A 60 -3.31 1.93 -11.96
CA TRP A 60 -4.16 2.08 -10.79
C TRP A 60 -4.91 3.42 -10.80
N PRO A 61 -6.21 3.44 -10.42
CA PRO A 61 -7.06 2.29 -10.10
C PRO A 61 -7.56 1.56 -11.35
N TYR A 62 -7.57 0.23 -11.31
CA TYR A 62 -7.98 -0.58 -12.46
C TYR A 62 -9.47 -0.46 -12.80
N GLU A 63 -9.79 -0.55 -14.09
CA GLU A 63 -11.15 -0.53 -14.60
C GLU A 63 -11.85 -1.90 -14.63
N PHE A 64 -11.09 -3.00 -14.61
CA PHE A 64 -11.66 -4.35 -14.69
C PHE A 64 -12.50 -4.82 -13.48
N PRO A 65 -12.27 -4.36 -12.21
CA PRO A 65 -13.09 -4.82 -11.09
C PRO A 65 -14.54 -4.36 -11.22
N VAL A 66 -15.50 -5.28 -11.33
CA VAL A 66 -16.92 -4.95 -11.58
C VAL A 66 -17.70 -4.60 -10.29
N SER A 67 -17.11 -4.88 -9.12
CA SER A 67 -17.78 -4.62 -7.84
C SER A 67 -18.05 -3.12 -7.63
N GLU A 68 -19.29 -2.77 -7.29
CA GLU A 68 -19.68 -1.42 -6.87
C GLU A 68 -18.91 -0.94 -5.63
N ASP A 69 -18.38 -1.89 -4.86
CA ASP A 69 -17.60 -1.63 -3.66
C ASP A 69 -16.14 -1.25 -3.96
N PHE A 70 -15.73 -1.29 -5.23
CA PHE A 70 -14.44 -0.84 -5.70
C PHE A 70 -14.58 0.52 -6.43
N PRO A 71 -14.26 1.65 -5.77
CA PRO A 71 -14.37 2.96 -6.41
C PRO A 71 -13.46 3.06 -7.63
N LYS A 72 -14.04 3.50 -8.75
CA LYS A 72 -13.36 3.80 -10.02
C LYS A 72 -12.52 5.07 -9.92
N CYS A 73 -11.75 5.36 -10.97
CA CYS A 73 -10.86 6.52 -11.00
C CYS A 73 -11.60 7.84 -10.77
N ASP A 74 -12.74 8.03 -11.45
CA ASP A 74 -13.61 9.20 -11.36
C ASP A 74 -14.38 9.32 -10.03
N GLN A 75 -14.43 8.23 -9.26
CA GLN A 75 -15.05 8.18 -7.94
C GLN A 75 -14.05 8.41 -6.79
N ARG A 76 -12.78 8.71 -7.12
CA ARG A 76 -11.72 8.98 -6.14
C ARG A 76 -11.34 10.45 -6.14
N GLY A 77 -10.88 10.92 -4.98
CA GLY A 77 -10.38 12.28 -4.80
C GLY A 77 -9.01 12.28 -4.12
N SER A 78 -8.28 13.39 -4.27
CA SER A 78 -6.99 13.63 -3.63
C SER A 78 -7.09 14.75 -2.60
N VAL A 79 -6.43 14.58 -1.46
CA VAL A 79 -6.24 15.66 -0.46
C VAL A 79 -4.76 16.02 -0.42
N SER A 80 -4.46 17.30 -0.58
CA SER A 80 -3.10 17.84 -0.48
C SER A 80 -3.07 18.99 0.53
N GLY A 81 -2.01 19.07 1.32
CA GLY A 81 -1.84 20.13 2.31
C GLY A 81 -0.52 19.98 3.05
N ARG A 82 -0.35 20.79 4.10
CA ARG A 82 0.83 20.74 4.97
C ARG A 82 0.43 20.23 6.34
N LEU A 83 1.07 19.15 6.80
CA LEU A 83 0.97 18.69 8.18
C LEU A 83 1.89 19.55 9.06
N LEU A 84 1.32 20.29 10.01
CA LEU A 84 2.09 21.01 11.03
C LEU A 84 2.11 20.18 12.31
N VAL A 85 3.25 19.57 12.62
CA VAL A 85 3.43 18.87 13.90
C VAL A 85 3.74 19.91 14.97
N ARG A 86 2.91 19.96 16.01
CA ARG A 86 3.18 20.74 17.22
C ARG A 86 3.49 19.79 18.35
N ASP A 87 4.77 19.57 18.59
CA ASP A 87 5.19 18.84 19.78
C ASP A 87 5.33 19.82 20.94
N LYS A 88 4.63 19.57 22.04
CA LYS A 88 4.72 20.35 23.28
C LYS A 88 5.98 20.00 24.08
N TYR A 89 6.61 18.87 23.75
CA TYR A 89 7.76 18.30 24.45
C TYR A 89 9.02 18.31 23.59
N ASP A 90 9.23 19.38 22.81
CA ASP A 90 10.51 19.65 22.16
C ASP A 90 11.59 19.94 23.22
N PHE A 91 12.06 18.87 23.85
CA PHE A 91 13.08 18.84 24.89
C PHE A 91 14.42 18.36 24.32
N PHE A 92 14.73 18.67 23.05
CA PHE A 92 16.04 18.37 22.48
C PHE A 92 16.66 19.57 21.75
N SER A 93 16.87 20.65 22.51
CA SER A 93 18.02 21.53 22.30
C SER A 93 19.26 21.14 23.14
N TYR A 94 19.25 19.99 23.83
CA TYR A 94 20.38 19.55 24.68
C TYR A 94 20.65 18.04 24.67
N LEU A 95 20.86 17.42 23.50
CA LEU A 95 21.73 16.25 23.45
C LEU A 95 22.67 16.39 22.25
N PRO A 96 24.00 16.49 22.46
CA PRO A 96 24.94 16.40 21.35
C PRO A 96 24.87 14.99 20.77
N CYS A 97 24.85 14.92 19.44
CA CYS A 97 25.07 13.67 18.72
C CYS A 97 26.34 13.01 19.24
N ILE A 98 26.26 11.74 19.64
CA ILE A 98 27.45 10.91 19.84
C ILE A 98 27.82 10.38 18.45
N ASP A 99 29.05 10.67 18.03
CA ASP A 99 29.68 10.22 16.78
C ASP A 99 29.72 8.68 16.66
#